data_AF-X8BGK7-F1
#
_entry.id   AF-X8BGK7-F1
#
_cell.length_a   1.000
_cell.length_b   1.000
_cell.length_c   1.000
_cell.angle_alpha   90.00
_cell.angle_beta   90.00
_cell.angle_gamma   90.00
#
_symmetry.space_group_name_H-M   'P 1'
#
loop_
_entity.id
_entity.type
_entity.pdbx_description
1 polymer ?
#
loop_
_entity_poly.entity_id
_entity_poly.type
_entity_poly.pdbx_seq_one_letter_code
_entity_poly.pdbx_strand_id
1 'polypeptide(L)'
;MRPVTPASQQQAQDTVLGYLKKTLRALPPGTTVDATRFSGGTNTPPCKDVETGIPPVSFSTIGELKLPPGISPDVTIEKVGDIWKSWGWYVIERDGFYKPNRFGYGPDGYSLKIMASSQAGYPPTLEAISACFPGNLPDDRSPFPTILKAD
;
A
#
# COMPACT_ATOMS: atom_id res chain seq x y z
N MET A 1 -11.97 16.85 -4.36
CA MET A 1 -10.83 16.23 -3.64
C MET A 1 -9.74 17.27 -3.45
N ARG A 2 -9.05 17.27 -2.31
CA ARG A 2 -7.84 18.06 -2.09
C ARG A 2 -6.75 17.09 -1.64
N PRO A 3 -5.84 16.68 -2.55
CA PRO A 3 -4.71 15.86 -2.17
C PRO A 3 -3.93 16.53 -1.03
N VAL A 4 -3.53 15.75 -0.02
CA VAL A 4 -2.64 16.26 1.02
C VAL A 4 -1.21 16.16 0.51
N THR A 5 -0.39 17.15 0.82
CA THR A 5 1.05 17.08 0.57
C THR A 5 1.73 16.75 1.89
N PRO A 6 2.34 15.57 2.04
CA PRO A 6 3.14 15.27 3.22
C PRO A 6 4.24 16.31 3.40
N ALA A 7 4.44 16.76 4.65
CA ALA A 7 5.47 17.72 5.03
C ALA A 7 6.84 17.07 5.24
N SER A 8 6.90 15.74 5.31
CA SER A 8 8.13 14.95 5.44
C SER A 8 7.93 13.52 4.92
N GLN A 9 9.04 12.82 4.67
CA GLN A 9 9.00 11.39 4.36
C GLN A 9 8.44 10.57 5.54
N GLN A 10 8.76 10.94 6.79
CA GLN A 10 8.20 10.30 7.98
C GLN A 10 6.66 10.38 8.00
N GLN A 11 6.08 11.54 7.70
CA GLN A 11 4.62 11.69 7.66
C GLN A 11 3.98 10.82 6.56
N ALA A 12 4.62 10.71 5.40
CA ALA A 12 4.18 9.83 4.32
C ALA A 12 4.19 8.36 4.75
N GLN A 13 5.27 7.92 5.40
CA GLN A 13 5.40 6.57 5.94
C GLN A 13 4.35 6.28 7.02
N ASP A 14 4.16 7.18 7.98
CA ASP A 14 3.20 6.99 9.08
C ASP A 14 1.77 6.89 8.58
N THR A 15 1.43 7.69 7.57
CA THR A 15 0.10 7.64 6.95
C THR A 15 -0.13 6.33 6.20
N VAL A 16 0.88 5.87 5.43
CA VAL A 16 0.84 4.56 4.77
C VAL A 16 0.74 3.43 5.79
N LEU A 17 1.54 3.47 6.86
CA LEU A 17 1.50 2.50 7.94
C LEU A 17 0.11 2.46 8.60
N GLY A 18 -0.48 3.63 8.84
CA GLY A 18 -1.84 3.76 9.37
C GLY A 18 -2.88 3.06 8.48
N TYR A 19 -2.82 3.25 7.17
CA TYR A 19 -3.75 2.59 6.23
C TYR A 19 -3.53 1.08 6.14
N LEU A 20 -2.29 0.61 6.16
CA LEU A 20 -1.97 -0.82 6.17
C LEU A 20 -2.48 -1.47 7.46
N LYS A 21 -2.19 -0.89 8.64
CA LYS A 21 -2.71 -1.39 9.92
C LYS A 21 -4.24 -1.36 9.98
N LYS A 22 -4.87 -0.30 9.46
CA LYS A 22 -6.34 -0.20 9.38
C LYS A 22 -6.93 -1.30 8.50
N THR A 23 -6.27 -1.65 7.39
CA THR A 23 -6.65 -2.81 6.56
C THR A 23 -6.53 -4.11 7.35
N LEU A 24 -5.38 -4.35 7.99
CA LEU A 24 -5.10 -5.58 8.75
C LEU A 24 -6.08 -5.79 9.90
N ARG A 25 -6.47 -4.72 10.62
CA ARG A 25 -7.45 -4.79 11.72
C ARG A 25 -8.85 -5.23 11.26
N ALA A 26 -9.20 -5.04 9.99
CA ALA A 26 -10.48 -5.46 9.42
C ALA A 26 -10.44 -6.88 8.80
N LEU A 27 -9.26 -7.50 8.78
CA LEU A 27 -9.04 -8.86 8.30
C LEU A 27 -9.00 -9.86 9.47
N PRO A 28 -9.08 -11.18 9.19
CA PRO A 28 -8.98 -12.19 10.25
C PRO A 28 -7.70 -12.01 11.10
N PRO A 29 -7.77 -12.24 12.43
CA PRO A 29 -6.59 -12.23 13.27
C PRO A 29 -5.50 -13.17 12.76
N GLY A 30 -4.24 -12.74 12.85
CA GLY A 30 -3.10 -13.48 12.31
C GLY A 30 -2.73 -13.14 10.86
N THR A 31 -3.51 -12.29 10.18
CA THR A 31 -3.10 -11.73 8.90
C THR A 31 -1.95 -10.74 9.08
N THR A 32 -0.91 -10.85 8.24
CA THR A 32 0.25 -9.96 8.23
C THR A 32 0.60 -9.48 6.83
N VAL A 33 1.36 -8.39 6.72
CA VAL A 33 2.06 -8.03 5.48
C VAL A 33 3.54 -8.33 5.69
N ASP A 34 4.12 -9.13 4.80
CA ASP A 34 5.51 -9.57 4.88
C ASP A 34 6.30 -9.07 3.66
N ALA A 35 7.22 -8.15 3.90
CA ALA A 35 8.09 -7.54 2.90
C ALA A 35 9.47 -8.21 2.82
N THR A 36 9.74 -9.29 3.57
CA THR A 36 11.07 -9.88 3.73
C THR A 36 11.70 -10.28 2.40
N ARG A 37 10.92 -10.88 1.50
CA ARG A 37 11.38 -11.30 0.17
C ARG A 37 11.66 -10.13 -0.79
N PHE A 38 11.31 -8.90 -0.41
CA PHE A 38 11.45 -7.69 -1.21
C PHE A 38 12.56 -6.77 -0.70
N SER A 39 13.55 -7.31 0.03
CA SER A 39 14.69 -6.55 0.56
C SER A 39 14.27 -5.32 1.39
N GLY A 40 13.23 -5.49 2.24
CA GLY A 40 12.64 -4.42 3.03
C GLY A 40 11.43 -3.74 2.38
N GLY A 41 11.21 -3.96 1.08
CA GLY A 41 9.95 -3.67 0.38
C GLY A 41 9.51 -2.22 0.44
N THR A 42 10.44 -1.26 0.48
CA THR A 42 10.15 0.18 0.42
C THR A 42 10.98 0.87 -0.65
N ASN A 43 10.40 1.86 -1.32
CA ASN A 43 11.11 2.72 -2.27
C ASN A 43 10.51 4.14 -2.25
N THR A 44 11.29 5.14 -2.69
CA THR A 44 10.85 6.54 -2.79
C THR A 44 11.04 7.08 -4.21
N PRO A 45 10.31 6.57 -5.22
CA PRO A 45 10.48 6.99 -6.60
C PRO A 45 9.91 8.40 -6.88
N PRO A 46 10.37 9.07 -7.96
CA PRO A 46 9.72 10.27 -8.50
C PRO A 46 8.27 10.01 -8.88
N CYS A 47 7.38 10.95 -8.58
CA CYS A 47 5.98 10.90 -8.99
C CYS A 47 5.76 11.21 -10.47
N LYS A 48 6.68 11.98 -11.06
CA LYS A 48 6.67 12.40 -12.45
C LYS A 48 8.09 12.73 -12.88
N ASP A 49 8.37 12.56 -14.16
CA ASP A 49 9.59 13.05 -14.77
C ASP A 49 9.58 14.59 -14.86
N VAL A 50 10.75 15.20 -14.69
CA VAL A 50 10.95 16.64 -14.85
C VAL A 50 12.22 16.88 -15.67
N GLU A 51 12.20 17.87 -16.56
CA GLU A 51 13.35 18.22 -17.40
C GLU A 51 14.48 18.89 -16.59
N THR A 52 14.12 19.66 -15.57
CA THR A 52 15.05 20.38 -14.69
C THR A 52 14.54 20.40 -13.24
N GLY A 53 15.45 20.40 -12.27
CA GLY A 53 15.13 20.50 -10.84
C GLY A 53 14.93 19.14 -10.15
N ILE A 54 14.48 19.18 -8.90
CA ILE A 54 14.23 17.98 -8.09
C ILE A 54 12.73 17.61 -8.23
N PRO A 55 12.39 16.44 -8.80
CA PRO A 55 10.99 16.05 -8.93
C PRO A 55 10.36 15.78 -7.56
N PRO A 56 9.02 15.97 -7.42
CA PRO A 56 8.32 15.43 -6.26
C PRO A 56 8.41 13.91 -6.27
N VAL A 57 8.45 13.32 -5.08
CA VAL A 57 8.58 11.88 -4.86
C VAL A 57 7.38 11.33 -4.09
N SER A 58 7.21 10.02 -4.11
CA SER A 58 6.23 9.31 -3.27
C SER A 58 6.93 8.21 -2.50
N PHE A 59 6.49 7.93 -1.28
CA PHE A 59 6.88 6.74 -0.57
C PHE A 59 6.02 5.58 -1.04
N SER A 60 6.63 4.41 -1.27
CA SER A 60 5.93 3.20 -1.68
C SER A 60 6.42 2.02 -0.86
N THR A 61 5.51 1.08 -0.59
CA THR A 61 5.84 -0.20 0.03
C THR A 61 5.09 -1.36 -0.62
N ILE A 62 5.68 -2.55 -0.56
CA ILE A 62 5.17 -3.80 -1.11
C ILE A 62 5.41 -4.96 -0.14
N GLY A 63 4.46 -5.86 -0.03
CA GLY A 63 4.60 -7.10 0.73
C GLY A 63 3.57 -8.15 0.34
N GLU A 64 3.78 -9.37 0.82
CA GLU A 64 2.79 -10.44 0.71
C GLU A 64 1.81 -10.37 1.87
N LEU A 65 0.51 -10.41 1.59
CA LEU A 65 -0.52 -10.51 2.62
C LEU A 65 -0.64 -11.97 3.07
N LYS A 66 0.07 -12.34 4.14
CA LYS A 66 0.02 -13.70 4.69
C LYS A 66 -1.30 -13.89 5.43
N LEU A 67 -2.04 -14.94 5.05
CA LEU A 67 -3.35 -15.25 5.61
C LEU A 67 -3.26 -16.45 6.57
N PRO A 68 -4.13 -16.50 7.59
CA PRO A 68 -4.30 -17.71 8.38
C PRO A 68 -4.68 -18.92 7.51
N PRO A 69 -4.36 -20.15 7.95
CA PRO A 69 -4.74 -21.36 7.22
C PRO A 69 -6.25 -21.44 6.93
N GLY A 70 -6.60 -21.92 5.73
CA GLY A 70 -7.99 -22.11 5.32
C GLY A 70 -8.71 -20.85 4.83
N ILE A 71 -8.05 -19.69 4.81
CA ILE A 71 -8.61 -18.46 4.24
C ILE A 71 -8.24 -18.36 2.75
N SER A 72 -9.26 -18.17 1.90
CA SER A 72 -9.06 -17.98 0.46
C SER A 72 -8.41 -16.62 0.15
N PRO A 73 -7.30 -16.58 -0.61
CA PRO A 73 -6.72 -15.34 -1.13
C PRO A 73 -7.71 -14.50 -1.94
N ASP A 74 -8.46 -15.14 -2.83
CA ASP A 74 -9.36 -14.45 -3.77
C ASP A 74 -10.49 -13.72 -3.04
N VAL A 75 -11.15 -14.42 -2.11
CA VAL A 75 -12.20 -13.83 -1.26
C VAL A 75 -11.62 -12.71 -0.39
N THR A 76 -10.37 -12.84 0.06
CA THR A 76 -9.71 -11.79 0.84
C THR A 76 -9.47 -10.54 0.00
N ILE A 77 -9.05 -10.67 -1.26
CA ILE A 77 -8.84 -9.53 -2.18
C ILE A 77 -10.14 -8.74 -2.35
N GLU A 78 -11.26 -9.42 -2.55
CA GLU A 78 -12.57 -8.78 -2.67
C GLU A 78 -12.95 -8.03 -1.39
N LYS A 79 -12.81 -8.69 -0.23
CA LYS A 79 -13.07 -8.11 1.08
C LYS A 79 -12.20 -6.87 1.35
N VAL A 80 -10.92 -6.90 0.99
CA VAL A 80 -10.02 -5.74 1.10
C VAL A 80 -10.53 -4.57 0.25
N GLY A 81 -10.99 -4.84 -0.97
CA GLY A 81 -11.63 -3.82 -1.80
C GLY A 81 -12.84 -3.19 -1.13
N ASP A 82 -13.72 -3.98 -0.52
CA ASP A 82 -14.91 -3.48 0.17
C ASP A 82 -14.56 -2.71 1.46
N ILE A 83 -13.52 -3.14 2.18
CA ILE A 83 -12.97 -2.38 3.31
C ILE A 83 -12.57 -0.98 2.85
N TRP A 84 -11.83 -0.84 1.75
CA TRP A 84 -11.43 0.48 1.25
C TRP A 84 -12.62 1.31 0.77
N LYS A 85 -13.58 0.70 0.06
CA LYS A 85 -14.84 1.39 -0.32
C LYS A 85 -15.58 1.93 0.90
N SER A 86 -15.60 1.17 2.01
CA SER A 86 -16.24 1.61 3.26
C SER A 86 -15.60 2.86 3.87
N TRP A 87 -14.36 3.16 3.51
CA TRP A 87 -13.67 4.39 3.91
C TRP A 87 -13.99 5.58 2.99
N GLY A 88 -14.86 5.39 2.00
CA GLY A 88 -15.17 6.38 0.97
C GLY A 88 -14.12 6.47 -0.14
N TRP A 89 -13.25 5.46 -0.28
CA TRP A 89 -12.26 5.44 -1.35
C TRP A 89 -12.87 5.00 -2.68
N TYR A 90 -12.32 5.52 -3.78
CA TYR A 90 -12.65 5.02 -5.11
C TYR A 90 -11.88 3.73 -5.35
N VAL A 91 -12.58 2.61 -5.53
CA VAL A 91 -11.96 1.28 -5.67
C VAL A 91 -12.41 0.63 -6.96
N ILE A 92 -11.45 0.21 -7.78
CA ILE A 92 -11.70 -0.45 -9.07
C ILE A 92 -10.84 -1.70 -9.23
N GLU A 93 -11.26 -2.59 -10.11
CA GLU A 93 -10.38 -3.60 -10.69
C GLU A 93 -9.67 -2.99 -11.91
N ARG A 94 -8.43 -3.41 -12.19
CA ARG A 94 -7.68 -2.98 -13.38
C ARG A 94 -7.26 -4.16 -14.22
N ASP A 95 -7.32 -3.97 -15.53
CA ASP A 95 -6.75 -4.88 -16.51
C ASP A 95 -5.22 -4.75 -16.57
N GLY A 96 -4.56 -5.80 -17.06
CA GLY A 96 -3.09 -5.89 -17.10
C GLY A 96 -2.45 -6.31 -15.76
N PHE A 97 -3.26 -6.60 -14.73
CA PHE A 97 -2.83 -7.10 -13.44
C PHE A 97 -3.51 -8.46 -13.15
N TYR A 98 -2.83 -9.34 -12.41
CA TYR A 98 -3.42 -10.61 -11.98
C TYR A 98 -4.74 -10.38 -11.24
N LYS A 99 -5.74 -11.22 -11.53
CA LYS A 99 -7.10 -11.11 -11.00
C LYS A 99 -7.38 -12.23 -9.97
N PRO A 100 -8.22 -11.99 -8.95
CA PRO A 100 -8.86 -10.70 -8.66
C PRO A 100 -7.84 -9.64 -8.23
N ASN A 101 -8.16 -8.36 -8.45
CA ASN A 101 -7.38 -7.24 -7.92
C ASN A 101 -8.26 -6.06 -7.55
N ARG A 102 -7.79 -5.25 -6.61
CA ARG A 102 -8.45 -4.01 -6.21
C ARG A 102 -7.41 -2.90 -6.12
N PHE A 103 -7.70 -1.79 -6.75
CA PHE A 103 -6.94 -0.55 -6.74
C PHE A 103 -7.79 0.50 -6.05
N GLY A 104 -7.41 0.87 -4.83
CA GLY A 104 -8.06 1.90 -4.03
C GLY A 104 -7.33 3.24 -4.15
N TYR A 105 -8.09 4.29 -4.40
CA TYR A 105 -7.62 5.66 -4.49
C TYR A 105 -8.29 6.51 -3.40
N GLY A 106 -7.49 6.94 -2.43
CA GLY A 106 -7.94 7.79 -1.34
C GLY A 106 -8.14 9.23 -1.79
N PRO A 107 -9.09 9.97 -1.18
CA PRO A 107 -9.35 11.37 -1.52
C PRO A 107 -8.21 12.32 -1.15
N ASP A 108 -7.26 11.84 -0.35
CA ASP A 108 -6.06 12.51 0.13
C ASP A 108 -4.85 12.29 -0.79
N GLY A 109 -4.98 11.51 -1.86
CA GLY A 109 -3.91 11.24 -2.82
C GLY A 109 -3.07 10.00 -2.52
N TYR A 110 -3.39 9.26 -1.45
CA TYR A 110 -2.79 7.95 -1.19
C TYR A 110 -3.48 6.88 -2.03
N SER A 111 -2.76 5.80 -2.33
CA SER A 111 -3.35 4.64 -3.02
C SER A 111 -2.88 3.32 -2.42
N LEU A 112 -3.77 2.34 -2.46
CA LEU A 112 -3.51 0.97 -2.04
C LEU A 112 -3.87 0.04 -3.19
N LYS A 113 -3.11 -1.04 -3.34
CA LYS A 113 -3.38 -2.04 -4.37
C LYS A 113 -3.22 -3.42 -3.76
N ILE A 114 -4.16 -4.30 -4.06
CA ILE A 114 -4.04 -5.71 -3.73
C ILE A 114 -4.37 -6.54 -4.96
N MET A 115 -3.56 -7.56 -5.22
CA MET A 115 -3.71 -8.39 -6.40
C MET A 115 -3.33 -9.83 -6.12
N ALA A 116 -4.00 -10.75 -6.80
CA ALA A 116 -3.67 -12.15 -6.75
C ALA A 116 -2.22 -12.41 -7.17
N SER A 117 -1.65 -13.48 -6.63
CA SER A 117 -0.40 -14.04 -7.12
C SER A 117 -0.63 -14.68 -8.50
N SER A 118 0.44 -14.78 -9.30
CA SER A 118 0.42 -15.57 -10.54
C SER A 118 0.17 -17.06 -10.28
N GLN A 119 0.49 -17.54 -9.08
CA GLN A 119 0.26 -18.91 -8.64
C GLN A 119 -0.97 -19.00 -7.72
N ALA A 120 -1.92 -19.86 -8.08
CA ALA A 120 -3.14 -20.06 -7.30
C ALA A 120 -2.82 -20.53 -5.86
N GLY A 121 -3.55 -19.98 -4.89
CA GLY A 121 -3.38 -20.29 -3.47
C GLY A 121 -2.20 -19.61 -2.77
N TYR A 122 -1.36 -18.87 -3.51
CA TYR A 122 -0.28 -18.10 -2.90
C TYR A 122 -0.81 -16.77 -2.31
N PRO A 123 -0.11 -16.20 -1.31
CA PRO A 123 -0.46 -14.91 -0.75
C PRO A 123 -0.61 -13.82 -1.81
N PRO A 124 -1.65 -12.97 -1.74
CA PRO A 124 -1.75 -11.83 -2.63
C PRO A 124 -0.69 -10.78 -2.29
N THR A 125 -0.29 -10.00 -3.30
CA THR A 125 0.61 -8.88 -3.11
C THR A 125 -0.22 -7.66 -2.69
N LEU A 126 0.24 -6.97 -1.65
CA LEU A 126 -0.31 -5.69 -1.18
C LEU A 126 0.75 -4.60 -1.36
N GLU A 127 0.35 -3.51 -2.02
CA GLU A 127 1.15 -2.30 -2.20
C GLU A 127 0.43 -1.11 -1.58
N ALA A 128 1.22 -0.16 -1.06
CA ALA A 128 0.75 1.14 -0.63
C ALA A 128 1.65 2.24 -1.15
N ILE A 129 1.07 3.34 -1.62
CA ILE A 129 1.78 4.48 -2.20
C ILE A 129 1.25 5.76 -1.56
N SER A 130 2.15 6.60 -1.08
CA SER A 130 1.80 7.88 -0.49
C SER A 130 1.35 8.89 -1.55
N ALA A 131 0.66 9.94 -1.10
CA ALA A 131 0.60 11.17 -1.88
C ALA A 131 2.02 11.71 -2.16
N CYS A 132 2.18 12.44 -3.26
CA CYS A 132 3.44 13.05 -3.64
C CYS A 132 3.84 14.17 -2.68
N PHE A 133 5.13 14.26 -2.36
CA PHE A 133 5.73 15.30 -1.53
C PHE A 133 7.01 15.86 -2.18
N PRO A 134 7.48 17.06 -1.77
CA PRO A 134 8.70 17.64 -2.32
C PRO A 134 9.91 16.70 -2.14
N GLY A 135 10.67 16.47 -3.22
CA GLY A 135 11.84 15.57 -3.20
C GLY A 135 13.08 16.16 -2.53
N ASN A 136 13.03 17.42 -2.11
CA ASN A 136 14.13 18.11 -1.42
C ASN A 136 13.95 18.15 0.11
N LEU A 137 13.01 17.40 0.66
CA LEU A 137 12.84 17.28 2.11
C LEU A 137 14.01 16.49 2.72
N PRO A 138 14.44 16.82 3.96
CA PRO A 138 15.45 16.04 4.67
C PRO A 138 15.05 14.57 4.79
N ASP A 139 16.04 13.69 4.70
CA ASP A 139 15.85 12.24 4.86
C ASP A 139 15.80 11.82 6.34
N ASP A 140 14.96 12.50 7.11
CA ASP A 140 14.74 12.20 8.53
C ASP A 140 13.55 11.24 8.66
N ARG A 141 13.85 9.95 8.76
CA ARG A 141 12.83 8.89 8.89
C ARG A 141 13.29 7.74 9.76
N SER A 142 12.31 7.10 10.40
CA SER A 142 12.48 5.80 11.03
C SER A 142 12.43 4.69 9.98
N PRO A 143 13.11 3.56 10.21
CA PRO A 143 12.95 2.37 9.38
C PRO A 143 11.48 1.96 9.30
N PHE A 144 11.02 1.63 8.10
CA PHE A 144 9.69 1.06 7.92
C PHE A 144 9.70 -0.42 8.31
N PRO A 145 8.69 -0.96 9.00
CA PRO A 145 8.71 -2.35 9.43
C PRO A 145 8.61 -3.33 8.25
N THR A 146 9.47 -4.34 8.25
CA THR A 146 9.47 -5.41 7.22
C THR A 146 8.30 -6.37 7.38
N ILE A 147 7.83 -6.60 8.61
CA ILE A 147 6.65 -7.42 8.89
C ILE A 147 5.65 -6.55 9.65
N LEU A 148 4.47 -6.38 9.06
CA LEU A 148 3.38 -5.61 9.64
C LEU A 148 2.27 -6.52 10.16
N LYS A 149 1.83 -6.19 11.36
CA LYS A 149 0.69 -6.79 12.04
C LYS A 149 -0.36 -5.71 12.35
N ALA A 150 -1.53 -6.13 12.80
CA ALA A 150 -2.64 -5.24 13.07
C ALA A 150 -2.44 -4.33 14.33
N ASP A 151 -1.58 -4.73 15.25
CA ASP A 151 -1.26 -4.04 16.51
C ASP A 151 -0.28 -2.87 16.31
#